data_AF-A0A1F2PME3-F1
#
_entry.id   AF-A0A1F2PME3-F1
#
_cell.length_a   1.000
_cell.length_b   1.000
_cell.length_c   1.000
_cell.angle_alpha   90.00
_cell.angle_beta   90.00
_cell.angle_gamma   90.00
#
_symmetry.space_group_name_H-M   'P 1'
#
loop_
_entity.id
_entity.type
_entity.pdbx_description
1 polymer ?
#
loop_
_entity_poly.entity_id
_entity_poly.type
_entity_poly.pdbx_seq_one_letter_code
_entity_poly.pdbx_strand_id
1 'polypeptide(L)' 'MLTFEKIKSYFDRELWTTEMVANAVVKGKITADEYKQITGLDYVAA' A
#
# COMPACT_ATOMS: atom_id res chain seq x y z
N MET A 1 3.58 11.90 -9.21
CA MET A 1 4.24 10.68 -8.70
C MET A 1 3.41 10.09 -7.56
N LEU A 2 3.20 8.76 -7.57
CA LEU A 2 2.65 7.99 -6.46
C LEU A 2 3.76 7.82 -5.44
N THR A 3 3.57 8.33 -4.23
CA THR A 3 4.49 8.24 -3.09
C THR A 3 3.81 7.52 -1.93
N PHE A 4 4.59 7.00 -1.00
CA PHE A 4 4.09 6.35 0.23
C PHE A 4 2.98 7.17 0.92
N GLU A 5 3.22 8.47 1.16
CA GLU A 5 2.25 9.35 1.83
C GLU A 5 0.92 9.45 1.09
N LYS A 6 0.95 9.46 -0.26
CA LYS A 6 -0.28 9.47 -1.06
C LYS A 6 -1.02 8.15 -0.95
N ILE A 7 -0.32 7.02 -1.01
CA ILE A 7 -0.94 5.68 -0.88
C ILE A 7 -1.53 5.53 0.53
N LYS A 8 -0.80 5.96 1.56
CA LYS A 8 -1.30 6.00 2.93
C LYS A 8 -2.55 6.86 3.03
N SER A 9 -2.54 8.08 2.48
CA SER A 9 -3.71 8.95 2.48
C SER A 9 -4.89 8.36 1.70
N TYR A 10 -4.66 7.67 0.59
CA TYR A 10 -5.73 7.01 -0.14
C TYR A 10 -6.34 5.83 0.63
N PHE A 11 -5.50 5.05 1.30
CA PHE A 11 -5.97 3.95 2.14
C PHE A 11 -6.74 4.47 3.36
N ASP A 12 -6.21 5.50 4.04
CA ASP A 12 -6.84 6.16 5.20
C ASP A 12 -8.20 6.79 4.86
N ARG A 13 -8.33 7.29 3.62
CA ARG A 13 -9.59 7.83 3.08
C ARG A 13 -10.51 6.77 2.48
N GLU A 14 -10.19 5.48 2.65
CA GLU A 14 -10.94 4.33 2.10
C GLU A 14 -11.10 4.37 0.57
N LEU A 15 -10.23 5.14 -0.13
CA LEU A 15 -10.22 5.22 -1.58
C LEU A 15 -9.53 4.01 -2.22
N TRP A 16 -8.65 3.36 -1.46
CA TRP A 16 -7.83 2.23 -1.90
C TRP A 16 -8.03 1.05 -0.98
N THR A 17 -8.21 -0.14 -1.56
CA THR A 17 -8.25 -1.41 -0.82
C THR A 17 -6.84 -1.92 -0.55
N THR A 18 -6.71 -2.87 0.37
CA THR A 18 -5.44 -3.56 0.65
C THR A 18 -4.81 -4.16 -0.62
N GLU A 19 -5.61 -4.72 -1.52
CA GLU A 19 -5.15 -5.24 -2.83
C GLU A 19 -4.53 -4.15 -3.72
N MET A 20 -5.05 -2.92 -3.69
CA MET A 20 -4.47 -1.81 -4.43
C MET A 20 -3.13 -1.38 -3.83
N VAL A 21 -3.01 -1.38 -2.50
CA VAL A 21 -1.73 -1.12 -1.80
C VAL A 21 -0.73 -2.25 -2.12
N ALA A 22 -1.17 -3.50 -2.18
CA ALA A 22 -0.35 -4.65 -2.56
C ALA A 22 0.19 -4.50 -4.00
N ASN A 23 -0.66 -4.07 -4.93
CA ASN A 23 -0.24 -3.74 -6.29
C ASN A 23 0.79 -2.61 -6.34
N ALA A 24 0.77 -1.66 -5.40
CA ALA A 24 1.79 -0.63 -5.31
C ALA A 24 3.15 -1.21 -4.88
N VAL A 25 3.17 -2.26 -4.05
CA VAL A 25 4.39 -3.03 -3.74
C VAL A 25 4.90 -3.74 -4.99
N VAL A 26 4.04 -4.45 -5.72
CA VAL A 26 4.40 -5.15 -6.98
C VAL A 26 4.96 -4.17 -8.02
N LYS A 27 4.40 -2.96 -8.11
CA LYS A 27 4.89 -1.90 -9.01
C LYS A 27 6.14 -1.18 -8.51
N GLY A 28 6.71 -1.59 -7.37
CA GLY A 28 7.90 -0.98 -6.78
C GLY A 28 7.70 0.47 -6.35
N LYS A 29 6.46 0.86 -5.99
CA LYS A 29 6.16 2.21 -5.47
C LYS A 29 6.37 2.31 -3.97
N ILE A 30 6.18 1.20 -3.28
CA ILE A 30 6.41 1.03 -1.85
C ILE A 30 7.02 -0.36 -1.61
N THR A 31 7.51 -0.58 -0.41
CA THR A 31 8.04 -1.86 0.08
C THR A 31 6.97 -2.66 0.82
N ALA A 32 7.25 -3.95 1.06
CA ALA A 32 6.38 -4.80 1.88
C ALA A 32 6.24 -4.28 3.33
N ASP A 33 7.27 -3.61 3.85
CA ASP A 33 7.25 -2.99 5.18
C ASP A 33 6.31 -1.78 5.22
N GLU A 34 6.40 -0.91 4.20
CA GLU A 34 5.47 0.21 4.02
C GLU A 34 4.02 -0.25 3.80
N TYR A 35 3.80 -1.35 3.08
CA TYR A 35 2.48 -1.96 2.96
C TYR A 35 1.92 -2.34 4.33
N LYS A 36 2.74 -2.96 5.18
CA LYS A 36 2.35 -3.33 6.54
C LYS A 36 2.09 -2.10 7.41
N GLN A 37 2.84 -1.02 7.24
CA GLN A 37 2.58 0.24 7.92
C GLN A 37 1.25 0.90 7.49
N ILE A 38 0.87 0.78 6.21
CA ILE A 38 -0.38 1.37 5.70
C ILE A 38 -1.58 0.51 6.11
N THR A 39 -1.49 -0.80 5.90
CA THR A 39 -2.63 -1.71 6.01
C THR A 39 -2.73 -2.41 7.37
N GLY A 40 -1.64 -2.43 8.16
CA GLY A 40 -1.52 -3.22 9.37
C GLY A 40 -1.39 -4.73 9.12
N LEU A 41 -1.41 -5.17 7.86
CA LEU A 41 -1.36 -6.58 7.46
C LEU A 41 0.01 -6.94 6.92
N ASP A 42 0.43 -8.18 7.16
CA ASP A 42 1.59 -8.73 6.47
C ASP A 42 1.32 -8.80 4.97
N TYR A 43 2.28 -8.34 4.17
CA TYR A 43 2.19 -8.42 2.72
C TYR A 43 2.31 -9.88 2.28
N VAL A 44 1.19 -10.44 1.83
CA VAL A 44 1.15 -11.77 1.21
C VAL A 44 1.06 -11.56 -0.29
N ALA A 45 2.19 -11.72 -0.98
CA ALA A 45 2.17 -11.82 -2.44
C ALA A 45 1.45 -13.12 -2.80
N ALA A 46 0.28 -12.99 -3.42
CA ALA A 46 -0.43 -14.11 -4.04
C ALA A 46 0.25 -14.52 -5.37
#